data_AF-A0A0R1TK31-F1
#
_entry.id   AF-A0A0R1TK31-F1
#
_cell.length_a   1.000
_cell.length_b   1.000
_cell.length_c   1.000
_cell.angle_alpha   90.00
_cell.angle_beta   90.00
_cell.angle_gamma   90.00
#
_symmetry.space_group_name_H-M   'P 1'
#
loop_
_entity.id
_entity.type
_entity.pdbx_description
1 polymer ?
#
loop_
_entity_poly.entity_id
_entity_poly.type
_entity_poly.pdbx_seq_one_letter_code
_entity_poly.pdbx_strand_id
1 'polypeptide(L)'
;MVNFLTTEFVTTTLTTLPMLDATSLINNVGKWVLGLLLLIVGFALIARGVGDFWEGFKGKGKSKDWGAIVVGIVTGAVGAIFLYWGADQIISTFKNVGDSVPTK
;
A
#
# COMPACT_ATOMS: atom_id res chain seq x y z
N MET A 1 -32.98 -7.00 -49.21
CA MET A 1 -33.05 -6.17 -47.98
C MET A 1 -32.51 -6.99 -46.82
N VAL A 2 -31.19 -7.06 -46.72
CA VAL A 2 -30.46 -7.63 -45.57
C VAL A 2 -29.21 -6.74 -45.49
N ASN A 3 -28.89 -6.18 -44.31
CA ASN A 3 -27.64 -5.45 -43.95
C ASN A 3 -27.84 -4.09 -43.25
N PHE A 4 -28.88 -3.91 -42.44
CA PHE A 4 -28.90 -2.78 -41.48
C PHE A 4 -28.89 -3.21 -40.01
N LEU A 5 -29.30 -4.44 -39.71
CA LEU A 5 -29.35 -4.95 -38.33
C LEU A 5 -28.06 -5.65 -37.89
N THR A 6 -27.24 -6.13 -38.83
CA THR A 6 -26.00 -6.85 -38.51
C THR A 6 -24.84 -5.91 -38.22
N THR A 7 -24.78 -4.75 -38.87
CA THR A 7 -23.74 -3.75 -38.62
C THR A 7 -23.91 -3.06 -37.27
N GLU A 8 -25.13 -2.67 -36.87
CA GLU A 8 -25.34 -2.05 -35.56
C GLU A 8 -25.11 -3.02 -34.39
N PHE A 9 -25.52 -4.29 -34.55
CA PHE A 9 -25.34 -5.33 -33.53
C PHE A 9 -23.87 -5.74 -33.34
N VAL A 10 -23.09 -5.80 -34.43
CA VAL A 10 -21.65 -6.07 -34.37
C VAL A 10 -20.90 -4.85 -33.81
N THR A 11 -21.36 -3.63 -34.07
CA THR A 11 -20.71 -2.41 -33.53
C THR A 11 -21.00 -2.22 -32.03
N THR A 12 -22.22 -2.52 -31.57
CA THR A 12 -22.57 -2.44 -30.14
C THR A 12 -21.87 -3.50 -29.29
N THR A 13 -21.65 -4.71 -29.82
CA THR A 13 -20.96 -5.78 -29.09
C THR A 13 -19.44 -5.59 -29.01
N LEU A 14 -18.81 -4.86 -29.96
CA LEU A 14 -17.37 -4.56 -29.90
C LEU A 14 -17.01 -3.40 -28.97
N THR A 15 -17.94 -2.47 -28.72
CA THR A 15 -17.76 -1.36 -27.76
C THR A 15 -18.10 -1.72 -26.32
N THR A 16 -18.70 -2.90 -26.10
CA THR A 16 -19.03 -3.43 -24.76
C THR A 16 -18.16 -4.64 -24.39
N LEU A 17 -17.01 -4.83 -25.04
CA LEU A 17 -15.95 -5.52 -24.32
C LEU A 17 -15.80 -4.73 -23.02
N PRO A 18 -15.98 -5.34 -21.83
CA PRO A 18 -15.49 -4.71 -20.64
C PRO A 18 -14.00 -4.57 -20.92
N MET A 19 -13.55 -3.38 -21.32
CA MET A 19 -12.29 -2.86 -20.86
C MET A 19 -12.38 -3.04 -19.37
N LEU A 20 -11.97 -4.22 -18.92
CA LEU A 20 -11.87 -4.65 -17.55
C LEU A 20 -11.17 -3.49 -16.87
N ASP A 21 -11.97 -2.67 -16.20
CA ASP A 21 -11.79 -1.24 -16.00
C ASP A 21 -10.32 -0.98 -15.65
N ALA A 22 -9.50 -0.70 -16.69
CA ALA A 22 -8.04 -0.85 -16.59
C ALA A 22 -7.51 0.14 -15.55
N THR A 23 -8.21 1.25 -15.40
CA THR A 23 -8.03 2.26 -14.39
C THR A 23 -8.34 1.72 -12.99
N SER A 24 -9.41 0.94 -12.79
CA SER A 24 -9.70 0.28 -11.51
C SER A 24 -8.68 -0.80 -11.15
N LEU A 25 -8.22 -1.59 -12.14
CA LEU A 25 -7.17 -2.59 -11.95
C LEU A 25 -5.83 -1.94 -11.61
N ILE A 26 -5.41 -0.91 -12.35
CA ILE A 26 -4.19 -0.15 -12.09
C ILE A 26 -4.26 0.56 -10.73
N ASN A 27 -5.42 1.12 -10.36
CA ASN A 27 -5.60 1.75 -9.05
C ASN A 27 -5.54 0.75 -7.89
N ASN A 28 -6.04 -0.48 -8.07
CA ASN A 28 -5.95 -1.53 -7.07
C ASN A 28 -4.54 -2.10 -6.94
N VAL A 29 -3.85 -2.35 -8.06
CA VAL A 29 -2.44 -2.79 -8.06
C VAL A 29 -1.54 -1.68 -7.50
N GLY A 30 -1.79 -0.42 -7.86
CA GLY A 30 -1.06 0.74 -7.35
C GLY A 30 -1.19 0.92 -5.85
N LYS A 31 -2.40 0.75 -5.29
CA LYS A 31 -2.63 0.77 -3.83
C LYS A 31 -1.93 -0.39 -3.11
N TRP A 32 -1.90 -1.57 -3.72
CA TRP A 32 -1.19 -2.72 -3.15
C TRP A 32 0.33 -2.51 -3.11
N VAL A 33 0.92 -2.06 -4.23
CA VAL A 33 2.36 -1.74 -4.31
C VAL A 33 2.71 -0.62 -3.34
N LEU A 34 1.88 0.42 -3.26
CA LEU A 34 2.06 1.52 -2.33
C LEU A 34 2.01 1.04 -0.88
N GLY A 35 1.04 0.20 -0.52
CA GLY A 35 0.94 -0.40 0.81
C GLY A 35 2.16 -1.23 1.20
N LEU A 36 2.70 -2.02 0.27
CA LEU A 36 3.94 -2.79 0.46
C LEU A 36 5.16 -1.88 0.66
N LEU A 37 5.24 -0.80 -0.10
CA LEU A 37 6.32 0.18 0.00
C LEU A 37 6.26 0.94 1.33
N LEU A 38 5.06 1.34 1.78
CA LEU A 38 4.84 1.90 3.12
C LEU A 38 5.26 0.92 4.22
N LEU A 39 5.01 -0.37 4.04
CA LEU A 39 5.39 -1.42 4.99
C LEU A 39 6.92 -1.52 5.12
N ILE A 40 7.64 -1.56 4.00
CA ILE A 40 9.10 -1.60 3.97
C ILE A 40 9.70 -0.33 4.61
N VAL A 41 9.18 0.85 4.24
CA VAL A 41 9.62 2.13 4.80
C VAL A 41 9.33 2.22 6.29
N GLY A 42 8.16 1.77 6.73
CA GLY A 42 7.78 1.72 8.15
C GLY A 42 8.73 0.84 8.97
N PHE A 43 9.06 -0.35 8.48
CA PHE A 43 10.03 -1.23 9.14
C PHE A 43 11.44 -0.61 9.18
N ALA A 44 11.89 0.03 8.10
CA ALA A 44 13.19 0.70 8.06
C ALA A 44 13.26 1.87 9.06
N LEU A 45 12.18 2.65 9.19
CA LEU A 45 12.07 3.74 10.15
C LEU A 45 12.06 3.23 11.59
N ILE A 46 11.35 2.14 11.88
CA ILE A 46 11.37 1.51 13.21
C ILE A 46 12.77 1.01 13.54
N ALA A 47 13.43 0.29 12.62
CA ALA A 47 14.79 -0.22 12.84
C ALA A 47 15.77 0.93 13.12
N ARG A 48 15.67 2.03 12.37
CA ARG A 48 16.49 3.23 12.58
C ARG A 48 16.18 3.92 13.90
N GLY A 49 14.89 4.09 14.23
CA GLY A 49 14.45 4.69 15.48
C GLY A 49 14.88 3.90 16.72
N VAL A 50 14.85 2.56 16.64
CA VAL A 50 15.41 1.68 17.68
C VAL A 50 16.92 1.85 17.81
N GLY A 51 17.64 2.00 16.68
CA GLY A 51 19.06 2.33 16.66
C GLY A 51 19.39 3.63 17.39
N ASP A 52 18.72 4.73 17.00
CA ASP A 52 18.91 6.05 17.61
C ASP A 52 18.53 6.05 19.11
N PHE A 53 17.46 5.34 19.47
CA PHE A 53 17.06 5.15 20.86
C PHE A 53 18.13 4.41 21.67
N TRP A 54 18.67 3.32 21.12
CA TRP A 54 19.69 2.52 21.78
C TRP A 54 21.04 3.25 21.89
N GLU A 55 21.42 4.01 20.87
CA GLU A 55 22.61 4.86 20.89
C GLU A 55 22.48 5.98 21.94
N GLY A 56 21.31 6.61 22.04
CA GLY A 56 21.04 7.61 23.06
C GLY A 56 21.06 7.05 24.48
N PHE A 57 20.64 5.79 24.66
CA PHE A 57 20.73 5.07 25.94
C PHE A 57 22.15 4.64 26.30
N LYS A 58 22.91 4.11 25.33
CA LYS A 58 24.31 3.73 25.58
C LYS A 58 25.15 4.94 25.96
N GLY A 59 24.85 6.10 25.36
CA GLY A 59 25.66 7.30 25.52
C GLY A 59 27.07 7.07 24.98
N LYS A 60 27.64 8.02 24.25
CA LYS A 60 29.04 7.89 23.77
C LYS A 60 30.06 8.08 24.92
N GLY A 61 29.95 7.29 25.99
CA GLY A 61 30.84 7.31 27.14
C GLY A 61 30.69 8.52 28.08
N LYS A 62 29.80 9.49 27.79
CA LYS A 62 29.52 10.65 28.66
C LYS A 62 28.04 11.02 28.56
N SER A 63 27.31 10.82 29.68
CA SER A 63 25.89 11.14 29.89
C SER A 63 24.89 10.57 28.87
N LYS A 64 23.70 10.20 29.35
CA LYS A 64 22.60 9.74 28.51
C LYS A 64 22.18 10.85 27.55
N ASP A 65 22.16 10.58 26.24
CA ASP A 65 21.73 11.54 25.23
C ASP A 65 20.21 11.45 25.06
N TRP A 66 19.51 12.27 25.85
CA TRP A 66 18.05 12.36 25.81
C TRP A 66 17.53 12.87 24.46
N GLY A 67 18.33 13.62 23.69
CA GLY A 67 17.95 14.10 22.36
C GLY A 67 17.82 12.94 21.38
N ALA A 68 18.86 12.09 21.31
CA ALA A 68 18.85 10.89 20.47
C ALA A 68 17.72 9.92 20.86
N ILE A 69 17.42 9.79 22.16
CA ILE A 69 16.30 8.97 22.65
C ILE A 69 14.95 9.47 22.14
N VAL A 70 14.69 10.79 22.27
CA VAL A 70 13.43 11.38 21.82
C VAL A 70 13.28 11.25 20.30
N VAL A 71 14.36 11.50 19.55
CA VAL A 71 14.37 11.32 18.09
C VAL A 71 14.08 9.87 17.71
N GLY A 72 14.68 8.91 18.41
CA GLY A 72 14.42 7.48 18.20
C GLY A 72 12.96 7.08 18.44
N ILE A 73 12.36 7.59 19.53
CA ILE A 73 10.94 7.34 19.84
C ILE A 73 10.03 7.94 18.77
N VAL A 74 10.25 9.20 18.38
CA VAL A 74 9.43 9.88 17.37
C VAL A 74 9.56 9.18 16.01
N THR A 75 10.78 8.83 15.62
CA THR A 75 11.05 8.11 14.35
C THR A 75 10.39 6.74 14.35
N GLY A 76 10.47 6.01 15.48
CA GLY A 76 9.79 4.73 15.65
C GLY A 76 8.27 4.85 15.59
N ALA A 77 7.69 5.89 16.22
CA ALA A 77 6.24 6.15 16.17
C ALA A 77 5.77 6.49 14.75
N VAL A 78 6.54 7.30 14.01
CA VAL A 78 6.26 7.60 12.60
C VAL A 78 6.33 6.32 11.76
N GLY A 79 7.34 5.48 11.97
CA GLY A 79 7.44 4.18 11.30
C GLY A 79 6.25 3.26 11.58
N ALA A 80 5.75 3.25 12.83
CA ALA A 80 4.55 2.49 13.19
C ALA A 80 3.28 3.00 12.49
N ILE A 81 3.14 4.32 12.29
CA ILE A 81 2.02 4.89 11.52
C ILE A 81 2.09 4.43 10.06
N PHE A 82 3.27 4.44 9.44
CA PHE A 82 3.46 3.92 8.08
C PHE A 82 3.14 2.43 7.96
N LEU A 83 3.50 1.62 8.96
CA LEU A 83 3.10 0.22 9.01
C LEU A 83 1.59 0.04 9.12
N TYR A 84 0.92 0.83 9.96
CA TYR A 84 -0.53 0.77 10.12
C TYR A 84 -1.26 1.10 8.81
N TRP A 85 -0.88 2.19 8.14
CA TRP A 85 -1.46 2.57 6.86
C TRP A 85 -1.11 1.60 5.73
N GLY A 86 0.12 1.08 5.69
CA GLY A 86 0.52 0.07 4.73
C GLY A 86 -0.27 -1.23 4.89
N ALA A 87 -0.43 -1.70 6.13
CA ALA A 87 -1.20 -2.89 6.46
C ALA A 87 -2.69 -2.74 6.09
N ASP A 88 -3.30 -1.58 6.39
CA ASP A 88 -4.71 -1.33 6.07
C ASP A 88 -4.97 -1.32 4.55
N GLN A 89 -4.05 -0.73 3.77
CA GLN A 89 -4.13 -0.76 2.29
C GLN A 89 -3.98 -2.18 1.73
N ILE A 90 -3.07 -2.98 2.28
CA ILE A 90 -2.89 -4.37 1.86
C ILE A 90 -4.14 -5.20 2.21
N ILE A 91 -4.64 -5.10 3.45
CA ILE A 91 -5.83 -5.83 3.90
C ILE A 91 -7.06 -5.44 3.06
N SER A 92 -7.26 -4.15 2.80
CA SER A 92 -8.34 -3.66 1.93
C SER A 92 -8.24 -4.24 0.52
N THR A 93 -7.04 -4.32 -0.04
CA THR A 93 -6.82 -4.94 -1.35
C THR A 93 -7.18 -6.43 -1.33
N PHE A 94 -6.72 -7.19 -0.34
CA PHE A 94 -7.02 -8.62 -0.24
C PHE A 94 -8.52 -8.90 -0.05
N LYS A 95 -9.24 -8.04 0.67
CA LYS A 95 -10.72 -8.13 0.78
C LYS A 95 -11.40 -7.90 -0.57
N ASN A 96 -10.99 -6.86 -1.31
CA ASN A 96 -11.56 -6.56 -2.62
C ASN A 96 -11.26 -7.65 -3.69
N VAL A 97 -10.09 -8.30 -3.59
CA VAL A 97 -9.73 -9.42 -4.48
C VAL A 97 -10.42 -10.72 -4.06
N GLY A 98 -10.69 -10.92 -2.76
CA GLY A 98 -11.45 -12.07 -2.25
C GLY A 98 -12.92 -12.04 -2.64
N ASP A 99 -13.56 -10.87 -2.62
CA ASP A 99 -14.96 -10.69 -3.04
C ASP A 99 -15.17 -10.85 -4.55
N SER A 100 -14.09 -10.81 -5.35
CA SER A 100 -14.13 -11.02 -6.80
C SER A 100 -13.81 -12.46 -7.21
N VAL A 101 -13.58 -13.37 -6.27
CA VAL A 101 -13.58 -14.83 -6.52
C VAL A 101 -15.00 -15.33 -6.27
N PRO A 102 -15.78 -15.66 -7.33
CA PRO A 102 -17.10 -16.23 -7.15
C PRO A 102 -16.94 -17.56 -6.42
N THR A 103 -17.56 -17.71 -5.25
CA THR A 103 -17.61 -18.97 -4.50
C THR A 103 -18.74 -19.89 -4.99
N LYS A 104 -19.04 -19.86 -6.29
CA LYS A 104 -19.97 -20.77 -6.94
C LYS A 104 -19.38 -21.34 -8.21
#